data_AF-A0A1G0ZZQ1-F1
#
_entry.id   AF-A0A1G0ZZQ1-F1
#
_cell.length_a   1.000
_cell.length_b   1.000
_cell.length_c   1.000
_cell.angle_alpha   90.00
_cell.angle_beta   90.00
_cell.angle_gamma   90.00
#
_symmetry.space_group_name_H-M   'P 1'
#
loop_
_entity.id
_entity.type
_entity.pdbx_description
1 polymer ?
#
loop_
_entity_poly.entity_id
_entity_poly.type
_entity_poly.pdbx_seq_one_letter_code
_entity_poly.pdbx_strand_id
1 'polypeptide(L)'
;MVVFNRLICRMTIMFKKMLLLVLLAFITRMAEATYEADPAIRARNKARVEQIFKSNQEKYKGNSDMLVLPGLIADRKAKHLSFLAESTGLSKGSPIEFFLVGENSGHAYEALSVSFASPGNVQKALEFIGMLAGRSSDLRKCLFWPKGERVITTFSSLDPDIPLKPIRAEKLVLDSRTKKTLPDCGLVFTGSIMIEMPDQPDKKVMAVDAREPNSIASTYNAFETVIDVPFSWSQKSAYGNILVNESHLIKAGCFMKVTMEPEYKDGKKRVIDLQLEMAIRPDSQGKTIDDIDFRVQTTAGEKLNKDFTLNTMLKLFDSLNNEGHDPFVAVRLPDGMTAKAASEICSILSKIDTEHGIRIEPPDNGHLYYRAFTPNEKMRNRADRFAQPLELGISITNAGVVAVLTKIQQVWKSNTVDPDLKADDYPVNTPEELQKKLKEIGTDIPVIFVFADPCVTYGQIMSYIRPVLESFPMIHVYVK
;
A
#
# COMPACT_ATOMS: atom_id res chain seq x y z
N MET A 1 33.18 12.07 46.26
CA MET A 1 31.74 11.77 46.12
C MET A 1 30.84 13.01 45.94
N VAL A 2 31.11 14.15 46.60
CA VAL A 2 30.24 15.36 46.52
C VAL A 2 30.32 16.11 45.17
N VAL A 3 31.44 16.03 44.46
CA VAL A 3 31.64 16.72 43.16
C VAL A 3 30.92 16.00 42.02
N PHE A 4 30.80 14.67 42.08
CA PHE A 4 30.16 13.86 41.04
C PHE A 4 28.63 14.05 41.00
N ASN A 5 28.00 14.21 42.18
CA ASN A 5 26.55 14.49 42.27
C ASN A 5 26.17 15.88 41.75
N ARG A 6 27.06 16.88 41.83
CA ARG A 6 26.79 18.22 41.26
C ARG A 6 26.87 18.24 39.73
N LEU A 7 27.68 17.37 39.13
CA LEU A 7 27.80 17.24 37.68
C LEU A 7 26.57 16.56 37.06
N ILE A 8 26.10 15.47 37.68
CA ILE A 8 24.91 14.73 37.26
C ILE A 8 23.67 15.63 37.34
N CYS A 9 23.50 16.37 38.44
CA CYS A 9 22.35 17.25 38.61
C CYS A 9 22.31 18.40 37.57
N ARG A 10 23.48 18.94 37.17
CA ARG A 10 23.57 19.94 36.10
C ARG A 10 23.27 19.36 34.72
N MET A 11 23.71 18.13 34.42
CA MET A 11 23.40 17.46 33.16
C MET A 11 21.91 17.15 33.02
N THR A 12 21.24 16.70 34.09
CA THR A 12 19.80 16.40 34.04
C THR A 12 18.94 17.64 33.81
N ILE A 13 19.34 18.79 34.37
CA ILE A 13 18.66 20.08 34.13
C ILE A 13 18.89 20.56 32.69
N MET A 14 20.10 20.38 32.16
CA MET A 14 20.42 20.74 30.77
C MET A 14 19.65 19.86 29.77
N PHE A 15 19.57 18.55 30.03
CA PHE A 15 18.83 17.60 29.20
C PHE A 15 17.32 17.87 29.24
N LYS A 16 16.74 18.18 30.42
CA LYS A 16 15.33 18.57 30.52
C LYS A 16 15.03 19.88 29.80
N LYS A 17 15.92 20.87 29.85
CA LYS A 17 15.76 22.13 29.10
C LYS A 17 15.90 21.93 27.59
N MET A 18 16.81 21.07 27.15
CA MET A 18 16.99 20.73 25.74
C MET A 18 15.80 19.93 25.21
N LEU A 19 15.30 18.96 25.99
CA LEU A 19 14.08 18.20 25.66
C LEU A 19 12.85 19.11 25.62
N LEU A 20 12.74 20.07 26.55
CA LEU A 20 11.65 21.06 26.57
C LEU A 20 11.74 22.04 25.39
N LEU A 21 12.94 22.45 24.96
CA LEU A 21 13.16 23.27 23.76
C LEU A 21 12.88 22.51 22.46
N VAL A 22 13.24 21.23 22.40
CA VAL A 22 12.88 20.35 21.26
C VAL A 22 11.37 20.09 21.24
N LEU A 23 10.73 19.88 22.39
CA LEU A 23 9.27 19.77 22.48
C LEU A 23 8.59 21.09 22.12
N LEU A 24 9.08 22.25 22.60
CA LEU A 24 8.52 23.55 22.23
C LEU A 24 8.72 23.85 20.74
N ALA A 25 9.87 23.47 20.15
CA ALA A 25 10.12 23.59 18.73
C ALA A 25 9.21 22.65 17.91
N PHE A 26 8.88 21.46 18.43
CA PHE A 26 7.88 20.58 17.84
C PHE A 26 6.46 21.14 17.99
N ILE A 27 6.09 21.68 19.15
CA ILE A 27 4.76 22.26 19.42
C ILE A 27 4.57 23.58 18.64
N THR A 28 5.61 24.38 18.44
CA THR A 28 5.53 25.59 17.59
C THR A 28 5.58 25.27 16.09
N ARG A 29 6.05 24.08 15.69
CA ARG A 29 5.85 23.55 14.33
C ARG A 29 4.47 22.90 14.15
N MET A 30 3.91 22.32 15.22
CA MET A 30 2.54 21.77 15.29
C MET A 30 1.48 22.83 15.59
N ALA A 31 1.87 24.08 15.86
CA ALA A 31 1.05 25.24 15.55
C ALA A 31 1.06 25.41 14.02
N GLU A 32 0.59 24.36 13.35
CA GLU A 32 0.35 24.28 11.93
C GLU A 32 -0.61 25.40 11.59
N ALA A 33 -0.30 26.11 10.51
CA ALA A 33 -1.25 26.98 9.84
C ALA A 33 -2.51 26.15 9.57
N THR A 34 -3.52 26.32 10.43
CA THR A 34 -4.85 25.83 10.14
C THR A 34 -5.24 26.46 8.82
N TYR A 35 -5.45 25.60 7.82
CA TYR A 35 -6.13 26.02 6.63
C TYR A 35 -7.54 26.47 7.04
N GLU A 36 -7.71 27.77 7.20
CA GLU A 36 -9.01 28.41 7.11
C GLU A 36 -8.96 29.29 5.87
N ALA A 37 -9.38 28.72 4.73
CA ALA A 37 -9.82 29.60 3.65
C ALA A 37 -10.81 30.60 4.25
N ASP A 38 -10.61 31.88 3.94
CA ASP A 38 -11.49 32.96 4.39
C ASP A 38 -12.96 32.51 4.28
N PRO A 39 -13.71 32.43 5.40
CA PRO A 39 -15.08 31.93 5.40
C PRO A 39 -15.97 32.63 4.37
N ALA A 40 -15.71 33.92 4.07
CA ALA A 40 -16.43 34.65 3.05
C ALA A 40 -16.12 34.15 1.63
N ILE A 41 -14.86 33.83 1.34
CA ILE A 41 -14.45 33.23 0.06
C ILE A 41 -15.09 31.86 -0.11
N ARG A 42 -15.06 31.02 0.93
CA ARG A 42 -15.69 29.70 0.93
C ARG A 42 -17.19 29.80 0.65
N ALA A 43 -17.89 30.68 1.37
CA ALA A 43 -19.33 30.90 1.20
C ALA A 43 -19.67 31.36 -0.22
N ARG A 44 -18.87 32.28 -0.79
CA ARG A 44 -19.01 32.71 -2.19
C ARG A 44 -18.82 31.56 -3.17
N ASN A 45 -17.79 30.73 -2.98
CA ASN A 45 -17.55 29.57 -3.84
C ASN A 45 -18.69 28.56 -3.76
N LYS A 46 -19.24 28.28 -2.57
CA LYS A 46 -20.44 27.45 -2.39
C LYS A 46 -21.65 27.98 -3.15
N ALA A 47 -21.90 29.29 -3.09
CA ALA A 47 -22.99 29.91 -3.83
C ALA A 47 -22.81 29.75 -5.36
N ARG A 48 -21.57 29.87 -5.87
CA ARG A 48 -21.25 29.61 -7.28
C ARG A 48 -21.52 28.15 -7.65
N VAL A 49 -21.12 27.20 -6.81
CA VAL A 49 -21.36 25.76 -7.02
C VAL A 49 -22.86 25.48 -7.13
N GLU A 50 -23.67 26.01 -6.22
CA GLU A 50 -25.13 25.84 -6.22
C GLU A 50 -25.78 26.42 -7.49
N GLN A 51 -25.33 27.60 -7.93
CA GLN A 51 -25.79 28.20 -9.19
C GLN A 51 -25.45 27.34 -10.40
N ILE A 52 -24.20 26.84 -10.47
CA ILE A 52 -23.73 25.98 -11.56
C ILE A 52 -24.49 24.65 -11.55
N PHE A 53 -24.74 24.08 -10.38
CA PHE A 53 -25.49 22.83 -10.23
C PHE A 53 -26.92 22.97 -10.78
N LYS A 54 -27.67 23.99 -10.38
CA LYS A 54 -29.02 24.28 -10.90
C LYS A 54 -29.03 24.46 -12.41
N SER A 55 -28.10 25.25 -12.94
CA SER A 55 -27.97 25.47 -14.38
C SER A 55 -27.66 24.18 -15.15
N ASN A 56 -26.79 23.31 -14.61
CA ASN A 56 -26.47 22.02 -15.23
C ASN A 56 -27.66 21.05 -15.16
N GLN A 57 -28.42 21.03 -14.07
CA GLN A 57 -29.62 20.21 -13.96
C GLN A 57 -30.67 20.58 -15.01
N GLU A 58 -30.87 21.88 -15.25
CA GLU A 58 -31.76 22.37 -16.30
C GLU A 58 -31.22 22.04 -17.70
N LYS A 59 -29.94 22.35 -17.95
CA LYS A 59 -29.27 22.18 -19.25
C LYS A 59 -29.26 20.71 -19.71
N TYR A 60 -29.02 19.77 -18.80
CA TYR A 60 -28.88 18.35 -19.12
C TYR A 60 -30.10 17.52 -18.72
N LYS A 61 -31.23 18.17 -18.43
CA LYS A 61 -32.48 17.49 -18.07
C LYS A 61 -32.89 16.48 -19.14
N GLY A 62 -33.05 15.22 -18.74
CA GLY A 62 -33.45 14.12 -19.62
C GLY A 62 -32.34 13.54 -20.49
N ASN A 63 -31.10 14.04 -20.40
CA ASN A 63 -29.96 13.44 -21.10
C ASN A 63 -29.36 12.30 -20.27
N SER A 64 -29.60 11.05 -20.67
CA SER A 64 -29.10 9.87 -19.96
C SER A 64 -27.58 9.65 -20.08
N ASP A 65 -26.90 10.35 -21.00
CA ASP A 65 -25.44 10.31 -21.14
C ASP A 65 -24.74 11.29 -20.19
N MET A 66 -25.49 12.15 -19.50
CA MET A 66 -24.98 13.13 -18.55
C MET A 66 -25.43 12.80 -17.13
N LEU A 67 -24.47 12.67 -16.23
CA LEU A 67 -24.70 12.63 -14.79
C LEU A 67 -24.44 14.01 -14.20
N VAL A 68 -25.42 14.57 -13.50
CA VAL A 68 -25.31 15.86 -12.80
C VAL A 68 -25.52 15.63 -11.31
N LEU A 69 -24.48 15.90 -10.52
CA LEU A 69 -24.48 15.80 -9.05
C LEU A 69 -24.01 17.13 -8.44
N PRO A 70 -24.27 17.40 -7.15
CA PRO A 70 -23.76 18.62 -6.51
C PRO A 70 -22.26 18.78 -6.73
N GLY A 71 -21.87 19.91 -7.32
CA GLY A 71 -20.47 20.23 -7.63
C GLY A 71 -19.82 19.44 -8.78
N LEU A 72 -20.54 18.55 -9.47
CA LEU A 72 -19.96 17.61 -10.43
C LEU A 72 -20.85 17.38 -11.66
N ILE A 73 -20.21 17.24 -12.83
CA ILE A 73 -20.83 16.68 -14.03
C ILE A 73 -19.97 15.56 -14.61
N ALA A 74 -20.60 14.55 -15.19
CA ALA A 74 -19.92 13.49 -15.94
C ALA A 74 -20.63 13.19 -17.25
N ASP A 75 -19.85 12.97 -18.30
CA ASP A 75 -20.28 12.66 -19.66
C ASP A 75 -19.78 11.26 -20.03
N ARG A 76 -20.72 10.33 -20.18
CA ARG A 76 -20.43 8.93 -20.51
C ARG A 76 -19.84 8.77 -21.91
N LYS A 77 -20.31 9.56 -22.88
CA LYS A 77 -19.86 9.47 -24.27
C LYS A 77 -18.45 10.02 -24.42
N ALA A 78 -18.16 11.14 -23.77
CA ALA A 78 -16.82 11.72 -23.76
C ALA A 78 -15.83 10.96 -22.85
N LYS A 79 -16.33 10.05 -22.00
CA LYS A 79 -15.59 9.37 -20.94
C LYS A 79 -14.84 10.36 -20.05
N HIS A 80 -15.56 11.34 -19.55
CA HIS A 80 -14.96 12.49 -18.88
C HIS A 80 -15.86 12.96 -17.74
N LEU A 81 -15.26 13.38 -16.64
CA LEU A 81 -15.98 14.10 -15.58
C LEU A 81 -15.21 15.35 -15.18
N SER A 82 -15.96 16.33 -14.67
CA SER A 82 -15.41 17.54 -14.09
C SER A 82 -16.17 17.92 -12.83
N PHE A 83 -15.44 18.40 -11.83
CA PHE A 83 -16.03 18.87 -10.59
C PHE A 83 -15.30 20.10 -10.06
N LEU A 84 -16.00 20.78 -9.18
CA LEU A 84 -15.60 22.05 -8.62
C LEU A 84 -14.89 21.81 -7.29
N ALA A 85 -13.79 22.52 -7.10
CA ALA A 85 -12.99 22.48 -5.89
C ALA A 85 -12.51 23.88 -5.55
N GLU A 86 -11.86 24.01 -4.41
CA GLU A 86 -11.09 25.20 -4.08
C GLU A 86 -9.69 24.85 -3.61
N SER A 87 -8.72 25.68 -3.98
CA SER A 87 -7.35 25.47 -3.52
C SER A 87 -7.19 25.79 -2.05
N THR A 88 -6.32 25.04 -1.38
CA THR A 88 -6.00 25.24 0.03
C THR A 88 -4.93 26.30 0.26
N GLY A 89 -4.15 26.63 -0.78
CA GLY A 89 -3.06 27.60 -0.67
C GLY A 89 -1.85 27.11 0.12
N LEU A 90 -1.54 25.82 0.04
CA LEU A 90 -0.33 25.27 0.66
C LEU A 90 0.92 26.07 0.25
N SER A 91 1.80 26.27 1.22
CA SER A 91 3.02 27.02 1.03
C SER A 91 4.08 26.21 0.27
N LYS A 92 5.05 26.93 -0.30
CA LYS A 92 6.23 26.33 -0.94
C LYS A 92 6.91 25.32 -0.01
N GLY A 93 7.12 24.10 -0.51
CA GLY A 93 7.81 23.03 0.21
C GLY A 93 7.02 22.42 1.36
N SER A 94 5.73 22.76 1.54
CA SER A 94 4.86 22.09 2.49
C SER A 94 4.69 20.61 2.11
N PRO A 95 4.73 19.68 3.08
CA PRO A 95 4.33 18.29 2.86
C PRO A 95 2.88 18.20 2.36
N ILE A 96 2.61 17.22 1.49
CA ILE A 96 1.27 16.93 0.98
C ILE A 96 0.97 15.46 1.18
N GLU A 97 -0.19 15.20 1.80
CA GLU A 97 -0.77 13.86 1.92
C GLU A 97 -1.85 13.60 0.86
N PHE A 98 -2.54 14.64 0.41
CA PHE A 98 -3.66 14.50 -0.51
C PHE A 98 -3.59 15.47 -1.70
N PHE A 99 -3.91 15.00 -2.89
CA PHE A 99 -4.25 15.90 -3.99
C PHE A 99 -5.61 16.55 -3.73
N LEU A 100 -6.60 15.74 -3.30
CA LEU A 100 -7.98 16.17 -3.11
C LEU A 100 -8.62 15.46 -1.91
N VAL A 101 -9.30 16.25 -1.10
CA VAL A 101 -10.17 15.78 -0.01
C VAL A 101 -11.59 16.34 -0.17
N GLY A 102 -12.56 15.68 0.44
CA GLY A 102 -13.94 16.16 0.51
C GLY A 102 -14.10 17.38 1.42
N GLU A 103 -15.23 18.08 1.26
CA GLU A 103 -15.53 19.31 2.01
C GLU A 103 -15.53 19.15 3.54
N ASN A 104 -15.91 17.96 4.01
CA ASN A 104 -16.02 17.66 5.44
C ASN A 104 -14.70 17.20 6.07
N SER A 105 -13.61 17.16 5.31
CA SER A 105 -12.31 16.68 5.79
C SER A 105 -11.64 17.64 6.76
N GLY A 106 -11.15 17.12 7.87
CA GLY A 106 -10.22 17.81 8.78
C GLY A 106 -8.81 18.01 8.22
N HIS A 107 -8.48 17.38 7.08
CA HIS A 107 -7.12 17.28 6.54
C HIS A 107 -6.81 18.26 5.41
N ALA A 108 -7.57 19.36 5.32
CA ALA A 108 -7.38 20.35 4.27
C ALA A 108 -6.03 21.11 4.35
N TYR A 109 -5.37 21.14 5.51
CA TYR A 109 -4.05 21.76 5.71
C TYR A 109 -2.90 20.99 5.06
N GLU A 110 -3.14 19.76 4.57
CA GLU A 110 -2.17 18.90 3.89
C GLU A 110 -2.69 18.37 2.54
N ALA A 111 -3.77 18.97 2.03
CA ALA A 111 -4.35 18.68 0.73
C ALA A 111 -4.10 19.84 -0.25
N LEU A 112 -3.94 19.59 -1.56
CA LEU A 112 -3.82 20.69 -2.54
C LEU A 112 -5.15 21.45 -2.74
N SER A 113 -6.28 20.77 -2.59
CA SER A 113 -7.61 21.32 -2.83
C SER A 113 -8.69 20.57 -2.05
N VAL A 114 -9.77 21.29 -1.73
CA VAL A 114 -10.99 20.75 -1.14
C VAL A 114 -12.08 20.70 -2.21
N SER A 115 -12.67 19.54 -2.42
CA SER A 115 -13.74 19.31 -3.39
C SER A 115 -15.10 19.70 -2.81
N PHE A 116 -15.94 20.37 -3.62
CA PHE A 116 -17.35 20.59 -3.31
C PHE A 116 -18.24 19.41 -3.70
N ALA A 117 -17.74 18.49 -4.53
CA ALA A 117 -18.37 17.19 -4.74
C ALA A 117 -17.94 16.22 -3.63
N SER A 118 -18.88 15.47 -3.07
CA SER A 118 -18.53 14.42 -2.11
C SER A 118 -17.67 13.34 -2.76
N PRO A 119 -16.75 12.70 -2.02
CA PRO A 119 -15.91 11.64 -2.57
C PRO A 119 -16.71 10.50 -3.20
N GLY A 120 -17.80 10.06 -2.56
CA GLY A 120 -18.69 9.06 -3.13
C GLY A 120 -19.38 9.50 -4.43
N ASN A 121 -19.62 10.80 -4.63
CA ASN A 121 -20.13 11.30 -5.91
C ASN A 121 -19.05 11.26 -7.00
N VAL A 122 -17.77 11.50 -6.66
CA VAL A 122 -16.66 11.34 -7.61
C VAL A 122 -16.51 9.87 -8.02
N GLN A 123 -16.58 8.93 -7.08
CA GLN A 123 -16.55 7.49 -7.41
C GLN A 123 -17.71 7.10 -8.34
N LYS A 124 -18.96 7.47 -7.99
CA LYS A 124 -20.13 7.21 -8.84
C LYS A 124 -19.99 7.79 -10.25
N ALA A 125 -19.34 8.94 -10.37
CA ALA A 125 -19.09 9.58 -11.65
C ALA A 125 -18.05 8.84 -12.51
N LEU A 126 -16.98 8.33 -11.90
CA LEU A 126 -16.00 7.47 -12.58
C LEU A 126 -16.65 6.17 -13.08
N GLU A 127 -17.50 5.56 -12.26
CA GLU A 127 -18.29 4.38 -12.65
C GLU A 127 -19.29 4.71 -13.78
N PHE A 128 -19.95 5.87 -13.70
CA PHE A 128 -20.91 6.33 -14.71
C PHE A 128 -20.28 6.51 -16.10
N ILE A 129 -19.01 6.93 -16.17
CA ILE A 129 -18.26 7.05 -17.43
C ILE A 129 -17.65 5.72 -17.91
N GLY A 130 -17.99 4.61 -17.24
CA GLY A 130 -17.64 3.26 -17.66
C GLY A 130 -16.32 2.73 -17.09
N MET A 131 -15.76 3.37 -16.07
CA MET A 131 -14.64 2.79 -15.33
C MET A 131 -15.14 1.77 -14.30
N LEU A 132 -14.29 0.81 -13.96
CA LEU A 132 -14.55 -0.14 -12.89
C LEU A 132 -13.58 0.18 -11.75
N ALA A 133 -14.11 0.27 -10.54
CA ALA A 133 -13.29 0.37 -9.34
C ALA A 133 -12.40 -0.89 -9.24
N GLY A 134 -11.11 -0.68 -9.01
CA GLY A 134 -10.18 -1.77 -8.74
C GLY A 134 -10.19 -2.15 -7.26
N ARG A 135 -9.02 -2.06 -6.62
CA ARG A 135 -8.83 -2.43 -5.22
C ARG A 135 -7.65 -1.69 -4.61
N SER A 136 -7.87 -1.06 -3.46
CA SER A 136 -6.82 -0.39 -2.68
C SER A 136 -5.82 -1.38 -2.10
N SER A 137 -4.61 -0.90 -1.76
CA SER A 137 -3.65 -1.69 -0.99
C SER A 137 -4.17 -1.97 0.43
N ASP A 138 -3.87 -3.14 0.97
CA ASP A 138 -4.12 -3.52 2.38
C ASP A 138 -2.99 -4.46 2.84
N LEU A 139 -2.03 -3.91 3.58
CA LEU A 139 -0.85 -4.66 4.04
C LEU A 139 -1.22 -5.89 4.87
N ARG A 140 -2.35 -5.87 5.59
CA ARG A 140 -2.83 -6.99 6.41
C ARG A 140 -3.28 -8.17 5.56
N LYS A 141 -3.62 -7.93 4.30
CA LYS A 141 -4.05 -8.93 3.31
C LYS A 141 -2.96 -9.22 2.29
N CYS A 142 -1.71 -8.79 2.54
CA CYS A 142 -0.60 -8.87 1.57
C CYS A 142 -0.90 -8.15 0.24
N LEU A 143 -1.74 -7.12 0.26
CA LEU A 143 -2.04 -6.28 -0.89
C LEU A 143 -1.13 -5.05 -0.86
N PHE A 144 0.02 -5.13 -1.52
CA PHE A 144 1.03 -4.07 -1.49
C PHE A 144 0.86 -3.02 -2.59
N TRP A 145 0.15 -3.37 -3.67
CA TRP A 145 -0.06 -2.50 -4.83
C TRP A 145 -1.54 -2.12 -4.94
N PRO A 146 -1.86 -0.85 -5.22
CA PRO A 146 -3.20 -0.48 -5.65
C PRO A 146 -3.44 -1.04 -7.05
N LYS A 147 -4.59 -1.66 -7.24
CA LYS A 147 -5.03 -2.25 -8.51
C LYS A 147 -6.15 -1.40 -9.09
N GLY A 148 -6.10 -1.08 -10.37
CA GLY A 148 -7.14 -0.31 -11.05
C GLY A 148 -6.64 0.36 -12.33
N GLU A 149 -7.58 0.80 -13.16
CA GLU A 149 -7.25 1.56 -14.37
C GLU A 149 -6.78 2.98 -14.03
N ARG A 150 -6.04 3.60 -14.96
CA ARG A 150 -5.47 4.94 -14.75
C ARG A 150 -6.48 6.04 -15.01
N VAL A 151 -6.47 7.03 -14.13
CA VAL A 151 -7.22 8.29 -14.22
C VAL A 151 -6.24 9.42 -14.42
N ILE A 152 -6.40 10.15 -15.52
CA ILE A 152 -5.70 11.38 -15.79
C ILE A 152 -6.44 12.49 -15.06
N THR A 153 -5.83 13.00 -13.98
CA THR A 153 -6.42 14.07 -13.16
C THR A 153 -5.76 15.40 -13.49
N THR A 154 -6.56 16.38 -13.89
CA THR A 154 -6.07 17.71 -14.30
C THR A 154 -6.79 18.82 -13.54
N PHE A 155 -6.01 19.78 -13.02
CA PHE A 155 -6.48 20.95 -12.29
C PHE A 155 -6.40 22.19 -13.18
N SER A 156 -7.38 23.07 -13.05
CA SER A 156 -7.41 24.37 -13.73
C SER A 156 -8.15 25.39 -12.88
N SER A 157 -7.79 26.66 -12.99
CA SER A 157 -8.52 27.72 -12.31
C SER A 157 -9.71 28.17 -13.14
N LEU A 158 -10.82 28.47 -12.47
CA LEU A 158 -11.98 29.15 -13.03
C LEU A 158 -12.01 30.64 -12.67
N ASP A 159 -11.06 31.12 -11.86
CA ASP A 159 -10.94 32.53 -11.52
C ASP A 159 -10.08 33.24 -12.59
N PRO A 160 -10.63 34.26 -13.27
CA PRO A 160 -9.92 34.95 -14.34
C PRO A 160 -8.65 35.67 -13.85
N ASP A 161 -8.66 36.12 -12.59
CA ASP A 161 -7.56 36.86 -11.97
C ASP A 161 -6.45 35.95 -11.42
N ILE A 162 -6.68 34.64 -11.39
CA ILE A 162 -5.72 33.64 -10.89
C ILE A 162 -5.63 32.52 -11.94
N PRO A 163 -5.08 32.78 -13.13
CA PRO A 163 -5.09 31.80 -14.21
C PRO A 163 -4.13 30.64 -13.92
N LEU A 164 -4.67 29.49 -13.55
CA LEU A 164 -3.97 28.21 -13.64
C LEU A 164 -4.41 27.51 -14.92
N LYS A 165 -3.49 27.43 -15.90
CA LYS A 165 -3.69 26.60 -17.09
C LYS A 165 -3.87 25.13 -16.67
N PRO A 166 -4.62 24.32 -17.44
CA PRO A 166 -4.77 22.90 -17.16
C PRO A 166 -3.42 22.22 -16.88
N ILE A 167 -3.30 21.62 -15.69
CA ILE A 167 -2.08 20.97 -15.22
C ILE A 167 -2.40 19.64 -14.55
N ARG A 168 -1.59 18.62 -14.86
CA ARG A 168 -1.70 17.29 -14.28
C ARG A 168 -1.41 17.28 -12.78
N ALA A 169 -2.13 16.46 -12.03
CA ALA A 169 -1.96 16.29 -10.59
C ALA A 169 -0.49 16.00 -10.22
N GLU A 170 0.17 15.14 -11.00
CA GLU A 170 1.55 14.70 -10.80
C GLU A 170 2.56 15.85 -10.87
N LYS A 171 2.24 16.91 -11.64
CA LYS A 171 3.08 18.11 -11.78
C LYS A 171 2.91 19.10 -10.63
N LEU A 172 1.83 19.03 -9.86
CA LEU A 172 1.58 19.91 -8.72
C LEU A 172 2.42 19.56 -7.49
N VAL A 173 3.08 18.39 -7.51
CA VAL A 173 3.86 17.89 -6.37
C VAL A 173 5.27 17.51 -6.80
N LEU A 174 6.20 17.55 -5.85
CA LEU A 174 7.61 17.21 -6.00
C LEU A 174 7.97 16.09 -5.04
N ASP A 175 8.67 15.07 -5.53
CA ASP A 175 9.34 14.11 -4.67
C ASP A 175 10.71 14.68 -4.24
N SER A 176 10.86 14.98 -2.96
CA SER A 176 12.06 15.57 -2.37
C SER A 176 13.28 14.65 -2.45
N ARG A 177 13.08 13.35 -2.63
CA ARG A 177 14.15 12.34 -2.76
C ARG A 177 14.79 12.41 -4.14
N THR A 178 13.99 12.61 -5.19
CA THR A 178 14.46 12.65 -6.58
C THR A 178 14.58 14.08 -7.13
N LYS A 179 14.02 15.07 -6.43
CA LYS A 179 13.88 16.47 -6.87
C LYS A 179 13.13 16.61 -8.19
N LYS A 180 12.24 15.66 -8.49
CA LYS A 180 11.41 15.65 -9.70
C LYS A 180 9.94 15.63 -9.33
N THR A 181 9.09 16.07 -10.26
CA THR A 181 7.65 15.82 -10.18
C THR A 181 7.37 14.33 -10.30
N LEU A 182 6.17 13.90 -9.93
CA LEU A 182 5.78 12.51 -10.15
C LEU A 182 5.71 12.21 -11.66
N PRO A 183 5.95 10.95 -12.08
CA PRO A 183 5.76 10.52 -13.46
C PRO A 183 4.34 10.76 -13.96
N ASP A 184 4.19 11.09 -15.25
CA ASP A 184 2.87 11.39 -15.87
C ASP A 184 2.09 10.12 -16.25
N CYS A 185 1.98 9.16 -15.32
CA CYS A 185 1.37 7.84 -15.55
C CYS A 185 -0.09 7.74 -15.09
N GLY A 186 -0.67 8.81 -14.56
CA GLY A 186 -2.04 8.81 -14.06
C GLY A 186 -2.16 8.16 -12.69
N LEU A 187 -3.21 8.53 -11.97
CA LEU A 187 -3.55 7.94 -10.67
C LEU A 187 -4.37 6.66 -10.87
N VAL A 188 -4.46 5.78 -9.88
CA VAL A 188 -5.18 4.50 -9.94
C VAL A 188 -6.60 4.69 -9.43
N PHE A 189 -7.61 4.32 -10.22
CA PHE A 189 -8.97 4.22 -9.69
C PHE A 189 -9.17 2.91 -8.91
N THR A 190 -8.97 2.97 -7.59
CA THR A 190 -9.16 1.84 -6.68
C THR A 190 -10.60 1.73 -6.22
N GLY A 191 -11.29 2.86 -6.06
CA GLY A 191 -12.58 2.95 -5.39
C GLY A 191 -12.44 2.81 -3.87
N SER A 192 -13.36 3.45 -3.14
CA SER A 192 -13.44 3.31 -1.69
C SER A 192 -14.16 2.02 -1.32
N ILE A 193 -13.74 1.41 -0.20
CA ILE A 193 -14.37 0.22 0.35
C ILE A 193 -15.75 0.55 0.95
N MET A 194 -16.61 -0.46 1.04
CA MET A 194 -17.84 -0.39 1.81
C MET A 194 -17.57 -0.83 3.25
N ILE A 195 -18.08 -0.07 4.22
CA ILE A 195 -18.03 -0.38 5.65
C ILE A 195 -19.43 -0.43 6.24
N GLU A 196 -19.59 -1.19 7.31
CA GLU A 196 -20.81 -1.18 8.13
C GLU A 196 -20.78 0.03 9.06
N MET A 197 -21.92 0.71 9.20
CA MET A 197 -22.06 1.80 10.16
C MET A 197 -22.13 1.22 11.57
N PRO A 198 -21.29 1.68 12.53
CA PRO A 198 -21.30 1.15 13.90
C PRO A 198 -22.69 1.19 14.55
N ASP A 199 -23.46 2.24 14.27
CA ASP A 199 -24.79 2.47 14.87
C ASP A 199 -25.93 1.89 14.02
N GLN A 200 -25.64 1.34 12.84
CA GLN A 200 -26.62 0.77 11.89
C GLN A 200 -25.99 -0.41 11.14
N PRO A 201 -25.86 -1.60 11.77
CA PRO A 201 -25.10 -2.73 11.22
C PRO A 201 -25.59 -3.24 9.85
N ASP A 202 -26.87 -3.03 9.51
CA ASP A 202 -27.43 -3.40 8.20
C ASP A 202 -27.19 -2.35 7.10
N LYS A 203 -26.65 -1.19 7.45
CA LYS A 203 -26.39 -0.09 6.52
C LYS A 203 -24.91 -0.05 6.16
N LYS A 204 -24.61 -0.41 4.91
CA LYS A 204 -23.28 -0.23 4.32
C LYS A 204 -23.15 1.14 3.69
N VAL A 205 -22.05 1.82 3.97
CA VAL A 205 -21.70 3.12 3.39
C VAL A 205 -20.29 3.06 2.83
N MET A 206 -19.98 3.95 1.89
CA MET A 206 -18.59 4.10 1.43
C MET A 206 -17.75 4.68 2.56
N ALA A 207 -16.59 4.06 2.85
CA ALA A 207 -15.72 4.50 3.93
C ALA A 207 -15.31 5.97 3.76
N VAL A 208 -15.01 6.37 2.52
CA VAL A 208 -14.62 7.75 2.19
C VAL A 208 -15.67 8.81 2.50
N ASP A 209 -16.95 8.45 2.58
CA ASP A 209 -18.02 9.41 2.95
C ASP A 209 -18.32 9.40 4.44
N ALA A 210 -17.86 8.38 5.18
CA ALA A 210 -18.21 8.15 6.58
C ALA A 210 -17.02 8.32 7.55
N ARG A 211 -15.78 8.33 7.05
CA ARG A 211 -14.56 8.46 7.85
C ARG A 211 -13.65 9.55 7.28
N GLU A 212 -12.97 10.23 8.19
CA GLU A 212 -11.80 11.03 7.86
C GLU A 212 -10.73 10.11 7.22
N PRO A 213 -9.97 10.59 6.21
CA PRO A 213 -9.84 11.98 5.80
C PRO A 213 -10.81 12.44 4.69
N ASN A 214 -11.85 11.67 4.34
CA ASN A 214 -12.67 11.91 3.14
C ASN A 214 -11.83 12.07 1.85
N SER A 215 -10.75 11.29 1.71
CA SER A 215 -9.78 11.43 0.62
C SER A 215 -10.33 11.00 -0.74
N ILE A 216 -10.32 11.92 -1.71
CA ILE A 216 -10.65 11.63 -3.11
C ILE A 216 -9.42 11.12 -3.86
N ALA A 217 -8.29 11.78 -3.67
CA ALA A 217 -7.03 11.41 -4.32
C ALA A 217 -5.86 11.60 -3.35
N SER A 218 -5.15 10.50 -3.05
CA SER A 218 -4.03 10.45 -2.09
C SER A 218 -2.67 10.49 -2.79
N THR A 219 -1.62 10.99 -2.11
CA THR A 219 -0.21 10.93 -2.58
C THR A 219 0.53 9.66 -2.16
N TYR A 220 -0.14 8.80 -1.39
CA TYR A 220 0.33 7.50 -0.90
C TYR A 220 -0.83 6.50 -0.87
N ASN A 221 -0.52 5.23 -0.66
CA ASN A 221 -1.56 4.21 -0.62
C ASN A 221 -2.41 4.29 0.64
N ALA A 222 -3.65 4.75 0.44
CA ALA A 222 -4.63 4.97 1.49
C ALA A 222 -5.80 4.00 1.27
N PHE A 223 -6.05 3.14 2.24
CA PHE A 223 -7.02 2.04 2.10
C PHE A 223 -8.45 2.51 1.72
N GLU A 224 -8.84 3.70 2.18
CA GLU A 224 -10.21 4.21 2.04
C GLU A 224 -10.37 5.26 0.92
N THR A 225 -9.30 5.66 0.21
CA THR A 225 -9.36 6.69 -0.85
C THR A 225 -10.05 6.19 -2.13
N VAL A 226 -10.60 7.10 -2.92
CA VAL A 226 -11.21 6.77 -4.22
C VAL A 226 -10.13 6.53 -5.28
N ILE A 227 -9.07 7.33 -5.25
CA ILE A 227 -8.01 7.34 -6.26
C ILE A 227 -6.64 7.36 -5.56
N ASP A 228 -5.76 6.47 -5.99
CA ASP A 228 -4.46 6.22 -5.35
C ASP A 228 -3.29 6.52 -6.29
N VAL A 229 -2.07 6.64 -5.77
CA VAL A 229 -0.86 6.70 -6.61
C VAL A 229 -0.49 5.32 -7.18
N PRO A 230 0.18 5.24 -8.35
CA PRO A 230 0.66 3.98 -8.93
C PRO A 230 1.61 3.12 -8.09
N PHE A 231 2.19 3.71 -7.06
CA PHE A 231 3.37 3.22 -6.37
C PHE A 231 2.96 2.41 -5.13
N SER A 232 3.84 1.54 -4.64
CA SER A 232 3.70 0.88 -3.33
C SER A 232 4.29 1.78 -2.23
N TRP A 233 3.63 2.91 -1.93
CA TRP A 233 4.05 3.87 -0.91
C TRP A 233 3.13 3.86 0.29
N SER A 234 3.68 3.55 1.47
CA SER A 234 2.99 3.83 2.74
C SER A 234 2.98 5.32 3.06
N GLN A 235 2.07 5.77 3.93
CA GLN A 235 2.05 7.14 4.45
C GLN A 235 3.43 7.55 4.98
N LYS A 236 4.07 6.69 5.79
CA LYS A 236 5.42 6.92 6.31
C LYS A 236 6.48 7.14 5.22
N SER A 237 6.31 6.52 4.04
CA SER A 237 7.24 6.66 2.92
C SER A 237 7.03 7.96 2.14
N ALA A 238 5.78 8.46 2.08
CA ALA A 238 5.43 9.70 1.40
C ALA A 238 5.56 10.94 2.29
N TYR A 239 5.25 10.82 3.58
CA TYR A 239 5.25 11.92 4.53
C TYR A 239 6.62 12.61 4.60
N GLY A 240 6.62 13.93 4.43
CA GLY A 240 7.83 14.76 4.34
C GLY A 240 8.66 14.59 3.06
N ASN A 241 8.31 13.64 2.19
CA ASN A 241 8.98 13.41 0.91
C ASN A 241 8.19 13.95 -0.27
N ILE A 242 6.85 13.98 -0.20
CA ILE A 242 6.01 14.57 -1.23
C ILE A 242 5.65 16.00 -0.82
N LEU A 243 6.10 16.98 -1.60
CA LEU A 243 6.03 18.41 -1.31
C LEU A 243 5.25 19.17 -2.39
N VAL A 244 4.71 20.34 -2.06
CA VAL A 244 4.14 21.26 -3.06
C VAL A 244 5.19 21.66 -4.09
N ASN A 245 4.85 21.56 -5.39
CA ASN A 245 5.70 22.10 -6.45
C ASN A 245 5.56 23.63 -6.53
N GLU A 246 6.65 24.31 -6.21
CA GLU A 246 6.76 25.77 -6.14
C GLU A 246 6.50 26.48 -7.47
N SER A 247 6.66 25.76 -8.60
CA SER A 247 6.37 26.31 -9.93
C SER A 247 4.87 26.47 -10.20
N HIS A 248 4.02 25.88 -9.34
CA HIS A 248 2.57 25.82 -9.52
C HIS A 248 1.83 26.12 -8.21
N LEU A 249 2.31 27.11 -7.45
CA LEU A 249 1.59 27.58 -6.26
C LEU A 249 0.24 28.19 -6.66
N ILE A 250 -0.81 27.77 -5.95
CA ILE A 250 -2.18 28.24 -6.16
C ILE A 250 -2.60 28.97 -4.89
N LYS A 251 -3.25 30.14 -5.02
CA LYS A 251 -3.70 30.92 -3.87
C LYS A 251 -4.85 30.21 -3.16
N ALA A 252 -4.87 30.28 -1.82
CA ALA A 252 -5.98 29.79 -1.01
C ALA A 252 -7.33 30.37 -1.48
N GLY A 253 -8.35 29.52 -1.53
CA GLY A 253 -9.72 29.87 -1.90
C GLY A 253 -9.95 30.13 -3.40
N CYS A 254 -8.91 29.96 -4.24
CA CYS A 254 -9.06 30.00 -5.69
C CYS A 254 -10.07 28.94 -6.14
N PHE A 255 -11.04 29.32 -6.96
CA PHE A 255 -12.08 28.43 -7.46
C PHE A 255 -11.56 27.59 -8.61
N MET A 256 -11.52 26.28 -8.41
CA MET A 256 -10.86 25.32 -9.28
C MET A 256 -11.89 24.45 -9.99
N LYS A 257 -11.52 24.04 -11.20
CA LYS A 257 -12.11 22.89 -11.88
C LYS A 257 -11.09 21.77 -11.92
N VAL A 258 -11.48 20.63 -11.39
CA VAL A 258 -10.77 19.36 -11.54
C VAL A 258 -11.47 18.56 -12.63
N THR A 259 -10.69 17.94 -13.50
CA THR A 259 -11.17 17.04 -14.55
C THR A 259 -10.51 15.68 -14.41
N MET A 260 -11.26 14.63 -14.69
CA MET A 260 -10.79 13.24 -14.65
C MET A 260 -11.30 12.48 -15.87
N GLU A 261 -10.42 11.66 -16.44
CA GLU A 261 -10.73 10.79 -17.57
C GLU A 261 -9.83 9.54 -17.52
N PRO A 262 -10.28 8.39 -18.07
CA PRO A 262 -9.41 7.22 -18.17
C PRO A 262 -8.24 7.52 -19.11
N GLU A 263 -7.06 6.98 -18.81
CA GLU A 263 -5.90 7.04 -19.70
C GLU A 263 -6.23 6.49 -21.10
N TYR A 264 -6.90 5.33 -21.14
CA TYR A 264 -7.35 4.70 -22.37
C TYR A 264 -8.86 4.84 -22.55
N LYS A 265 -9.27 5.56 -23.60
CA LYS A 265 -10.67 5.75 -23.98
C LYS A 265 -11.19 4.69 -24.96
N ASP A 266 -10.28 3.98 -25.62
CA ASP A 266 -10.54 2.97 -26.65
C ASP A 266 -10.79 1.55 -26.10
N GLY A 267 -10.77 1.38 -24.78
CA GLY A 267 -11.00 0.09 -24.13
C GLY A 267 -9.74 -0.73 -23.90
N LYS A 268 -8.55 -0.25 -24.31
CA LYS A 268 -7.28 -0.82 -23.86
C LYS A 268 -7.24 -0.81 -22.32
N LYS A 269 -6.79 -1.93 -21.74
CA LYS A 269 -6.67 -2.10 -20.29
C LYS A 269 -5.22 -2.00 -19.88
N ARG A 270 -4.95 -1.25 -18.83
CA ARG A 270 -3.64 -1.31 -18.20
C ARG A 270 -3.53 -2.56 -17.33
N VAL A 271 -4.55 -2.86 -16.54
CA VAL A 271 -4.51 -4.01 -15.62
C VAL A 271 -4.70 -5.32 -16.38
N ILE A 272 -3.78 -6.26 -16.19
CA ILE A 272 -3.92 -7.65 -16.66
C ILE A 272 -3.72 -8.60 -15.49
N ASP A 273 -4.69 -9.49 -15.29
CA ASP A 273 -4.63 -10.54 -14.28
C ASP A 273 -4.03 -11.83 -14.86
N LEU A 274 -2.98 -12.30 -14.20
CA LEU A 274 -2.19 -13.46 -14.61
C LEU A 274 -1.99 -14.44 -13.46
N GLN A 275 -1.73 -15.68 -13.82
CA GLN A 275 -1.30 -16.73 -12.91
C GLN A 275 0.10 -17.18 -13.32
N LEU A 276 1.02 -17.22 -12.36
CA LEU A 276 2.31 -17.87 -12.48
C LEU A 276 2.25 -19.22 -11.77
N GLU A 277 2.05 -20.26 -12.58
CA GLU A 277 2.10 -21.65 -12.14
C GLU A 277 3.53 -22.17 -12.29
N MET A 278 4.07 -22.68 -11.20
CA MET A 278 5.36 -23.36 -11.19
C MET A 278 5.16 -24.86 -11.05
N ALA A 279 5.87 -25.64 -11.86
CA ALA A 279 5.82 -27.10 -11.83
C ALA A 279 7.24 -27.68 -11.81
N ILE A 280 7.43 -28.75 -11.02
CA ILE A 280 8.68 -29.51 -11.06
C ILE A 280 8.68 -30.33 -12.35
N ARG A 281 9.77 -30.28 -13.11
CA ARG A 281 9.91 -31.08 -14.33
C ARG A 281 9.82 -32.58 -14.01
N PRO A 282 9.13 -33.39 -14.83
CA PRO A 282 8.93 -34.82 -14.54
C PRO A 282 10.21 -35.60 -14.23
N ASP A 283 11.33 -35.23 -14.86
CA ASP A 283 12.62 -35.91 -14.72
C ASP A 283 13.58 -35.23 -13.71
N SER A 284 13.09 -34.32 -12.88
CA SER A 284 13.89 -33.56 -11.92
C SER A 284 13.42 -33.75 -10.47
N GLN A 285 14.21 -33.25 -9.52
CA GLN A 285 13.89 -33.32 -8.09
C GLN A 285 13.46 -31.97 -7.49
N GLY A 286 13.25 -30.94 -8.31
CA GLY A 286 12.88 -29.60 -7.84
C GLY A 286 13.91 -28.97 -6.89
N LYS A 287 15.19 -29.30 -7.08
CA LYS A 287 16.30 -28.91 -6.20
C LYS A 287 16.88 -27.54 -6.56
N THR A 288 16.78 -27.17 -7.83
CA THR A 288 17.30 -25.91 -8.37
C THR A 288 16.19 -25.20 -9.15
N ILE A 289 16.43 -23.95 -9.55
CA ILE A 289 15.53 -23.23 -10.45
C ILE A 289 15.42 -23.91 -11.83
N ASP A 290 16.49 -24.53 -12.32
CA ASP A 290 16.50 -25.19 -13.64
C ASP A 290 15.61 -26.43 -13.70
N ASP A 291 15.24 -26.95 -12.54
CA ASP A 291 14.32 -28.08 -12.36
C ASP A 291 12.83 -27.66 -12.48
N ILE A 292 12.54 -26.36 -12.63
CA ILE A 292 11.20 -25.77 -12.54
C ILE A 292 10.75 -25.20 -13.89
N ASP A 293 9.54 -25.57 -14.30
CA ASP A 293 8.80 -24.92 -15.38
C ASP A 293 8.00 -23.74 -14.83
N PHE A 294 8.08 -22.60 -15.51
CA PHE A 294 7.38 -21.35 -15.21
C PHE A 294 6.31 -21.11 -16.27
N ARG A 295 5.03 -21.30 -15.92
CA ARG A 295 3.90 -21.11 -16.85
C ARG A 295 3.14 -19.86 -16.46
N VAL A 296 3.12 -18.87 -17.35
CA VAL A 296 2.30 -17.67 -17.21
C VAL A 296 1.02 -17.86 -18.00
N GLN A 297 -0.11 -17.69 -17.33
CA GLN A 297 -1.43 -17.90 -17.92
C GLN A 297 -2.37 -16.73 -17.60
N THR A 298 -3.34 -16.49 -18.48
CA THR A 298 -4.49 -15.62 -18.15
C THR A 298 -5.38 -16.32 -17.12
N THR A 299 -6.30 -15.58 -16.51
CA THR A 299 -7.33 -16.17 -15.62
C THR A 299 -8.27 -17.15 -16.34
N ALA A 300 -8.32 -17.12 -17.68
CA ALA A 300 -9.03 -18.08 -18.51
C ALA A 300 -8.21 -19.34 -18.86
N GLY A 301 -6.96 -19.44 -18.38
CA GLY A 301 -6.06 -20.58 -18.61
C GLY A 301 -5.28 -20.53 -19.94
N GLU A 302 -5.32 -19.41 -20.66
CA GLU A 302 -4.51 -19.24 -21.88
C GLU A 302 -3.04 -19.08 -21.52
N LYS A 303 -2.19 -19.96 -22.05
CA LYS A 303 -0.74 -19.94 -21.81
C LYS A 303 -0.07 -18.88 -22.67
N LEU A 304 0.69 -17.99 -22.04
CA LEU A 304 1.28 -16.82 -22.69
C LEU A 304 2.76 -16.98 -23.05
N ASN A 305 3.51 -17.80 -22.31
CA ASN A 305 4.90 -18.13 -22.64
C ASN A 305 5.03 -19.56 -23.17
N LYS A 306 5.99 -19.81 -24.06
CA LYS A 306 6.08 -21.08 -24.82
C LYS A 306 6.92 -22.15 -24.13
N ASP A 307 8.19 -21.84 -23.86
CA ASP A 307 9.17 -22.84 -23.42
C ASP A 307 9.19 -23.06 -21.90
N PHE A 308 8.30 -22.37 -21.18
CA PHE A 308 8.15 -22.42 -19.73
C PHE A 308 9.47 -22.26 -18.93
N THR A 309 10.44 -21.54 -19.48
CA THR A 309 11.68 -21.22 -18.77
C THR A 309 11.56 -19.88 -18.04
N LEU A 310 12.37 -19.70 -17.00
CA LEU A 310 12.49 -18.43 -16.29
C LEU A 310 12.74 -17.25 -17.25
N ASN A 311 13.62 -17.43 -18.25
CA ASN A 311 13.92 -16.39 -19.22
C ASN A 311 12.71 -16.01 -20.08
N THR A 312 11.92 -16.99 -20.54
CA THR A 312 10.71 -16.69 -21.31
C THR A 312 9.64 -16.01 -20.47
N MET A 313 9.52 -16.36 -19.18
CA MET A 313 8.64 -15.68 -18.23
C MET A 313 9.04 -14.21 -18.04
N LEU A 314 10.33 -13.95 -17.78
CA LEU A 314 10.85 -12.59 -17.58
C LEU A 314 10.67 -11.71 -18.83
N LYS A 315 10.96 -12.26 -20.02
CA LYS A 315 10.74 -11.55 -21.29
C LYS A 315 9.27 -11.22 -21.55
N LEU A 316 8.35 -12.12 -21.18
CA LEU A 316 6.93 -11.86 -21.30
C LEU A 316 6.51 -10.68 -20.41
N PHE A 317 6.91 -10.68 -19.14
CA PHE A 317 6.59 -9.58 -18.23
C PHE A 317 7.17 -8.24 -18.70
N ASP A 318 8.41 -8.23 -19.22
CA ASP A 318 9.01 -7.04 -19.81
C ASP A 318 8.20 -6.55 -21.03
N SER A 319 7.79 -7.46 -21.93
CA SER A 319 6.93 -7.10 -23.08
C SER A 319 5.63 -6.44 -22.65
N LEU A 320 4.92 -7.03 -21.67
CA LEU A 320 3.66 -6.50 -21.16
C LEU A 320 3.83 -5.08 -20.60
N ASN A 321 4.90 -4.84 -19.84
CA ASN A 321 5.19 -3.51 -19.30
C ASN A 321 5.51 -2.51 -20.43
N ASN A 322 6.30 -2.91 -21.43
CA ASN A 322 6.63 -2.08 -22.59
C ASN A 322 5.40 -1.77 -23.46
N GLU A 323 4.42 -2.67 -23.49
CA GLU A 323 3.11 -2.47 -24.13
C GLU A 323 2.18 -1.57 -23.30
N GLY A 324 2.59 -1.17 -22.09
CA GLY A 324 1.88 -0.26 -21.21
C GLY A 324 0.84 -0.95 -20.32
N HIS A 325 1.04 -2.24 -20.01
CA HIS A 325 0.24 -3.00 -19.07
C HIS A 325 0.88 -3.01 -17.66
N ASP A 326 0.05 -3.24 -16.65
CA ASP A 326 0.43 -3.51 -15.26
C ASP A 326 0.01 -4.97 -14.94
N PRO A 327 0.94 -5.93 -15.00
CA PRO A 327 0.63 -7.34 -14.72
C PRO A 327 0.44 -7.58 -13.22
N PHE A 328 -0.74 -8.04 -12.82
CA PHE A 328 -1.04 -8.53 -11.47
C PHE A 328 -0.97 -10.06 -11.47
N VAL A 329 -0.06 -10.62 -10.70
CA VAL A 329 0.35 -12.03 -10.83
C VAL A 329 0.07 -12.79 -9.55
N ALA A 330 -0.87 -13.73 -9.61
CA ALA A 330 -1.04 -14.75 -8.58
C ALA A 330 0.06 -15.81 -8.71
N VAL A 331 0.77 -16.09 -7.62
CA VAL A 331 1.93 -16.99 -7.62
C VAL A 331 1.66 -18.23 -6.79
N ARG A 332 1.93 -19.40 -7.36
CA ARG A 332 1.79 -20.68 -6.64
C ARG A 332 3.07 -21.49 -6.66
N LEU A 333 3.61 -21.77 -5.47
CA LEU A 333 4.73 -22.68 -5.28
C LEU A 333 4.20 -24.13 -5.19
N PRO A 334 4.79 -25.10 -5.94
CA PRO A 334 4.39 -26.49 -5.86
C PRO A 334 4.92 -27.14 -4.58
N ASP A 335 4.12 -28.01 -3.97
CA ASP A 335 4.44 -28.63 -2.67
C ASP A 335 5.75 -29.42 -2.68
N GLY A 336 6.13 -30.03 -3.80
CA GLY A 336 7.40 -30.77 -3.92
C GLY A 336 8.65 -29.90 -4.02
N MET A 337 8.52 -28.57 -4.18
CA MET A 337 9.66 -27.67 -4.41
C MET A 337 10.51 -27.60 -3.15
N THR A 338 11.83 -27.70 -3.27
CA THR A 338 12.72 -27.56 -2.10
C THR A 338 12.70 -26.12 -1.55
N ALA A 339 12.95 -25.96 -0.26
CA ALA A 339 13.03 -24.67 0.42
C ALA A 339 14.10 -23.78 -0.21
N LYS A 340 15.21 -24.38 -0.66
CA LYS A 340 16.25 -23.71 -1.44
C LYS A 340 15.69 -23.11 -2.73
N ALA A 341 15.09 -23.93 -3.60
CA ALA A 341 14.52 -23.46 -4.86
C ALA A 341 13.43 -22.40 -4.63
N ALA A 342 12.56 -22.59 -3.63
CA ALA A 342 11.55 -21.61 -3.25
C ALA A 342 12.18 -20.27 -2.84
N SER A 343 13.25 -20.27 -2.04
CA SER A 343 13.96 -19.05 -1.63
C SER A 343 14.65 -18.34 -2.80
N GLU A 344 15.27 -19.09 -3.71
CA GLU A 344 15.90 -18.53 -4.91
C GLU A 344 14.85 -17.88 -5.84
N ILE A 345 13.72 -18.56 -6.08
CA ILE A 345 12.62 -18.03 -6.90
C ILE A 345 11.99 -16.80 -6.25
N CYS A 346 11.65 -16.87 -4.96
CA CYS A 346 11.09 -15.74 -4.23
C CYS A 346 12.05 -14.52 -4.22
N SER A 347 13.36 -14.76 -4.24
CA SER A 347 14.37 -13.70 -4.40
C SER A 347 14.43 -13.10 -5.81
N ILE A 348 14.02 -13.84 -6.84
CA ILE A 348 13.83 -13.29 -8.20
C ILE A 348 12.53 -12.50 -8.25
N LEU A 349 11.44 -13.07 -7.71
CA LEU A 349 10.14 -12.42 -7.62
C LEU A 349 10.24 -11.07 -6.88
N SER A 350 11.01 -10.98 -5.80
CA SER A 350 11.23 -9.73 -5.07
C SER A 350 11.90 -8.63 -5.90
N LYS A 351 12.74 -9.00 -6.88
CA LYS A 351 13.43 -8.05 -7.76
C LYS A 351 12.53 -7.54 -8.89
N ILE A 352 11.50 -8.29 -9.25
CA ILE A 352 10.56 -7.92 -10.32
C ILE A 352 9.22 -7.42 -9.78
N ASP A 353 8.90 -7.61 -8.49
CA ASP A 353 7.75 -6.98 -7.82
C ASP A 353 7.99 -5.48 -7.62
N THR A 354 7.86 -4.71 -8.70
CA THR A 354 8.26 -3.29 -8.79
C THR A 354 7.30 -2.52 -9.70
N GLU A 355 7.40 -1.19 -9.70
CA GLU A 355 6.56 -0.32 -10.53
C GLU A 355 6.69 -0.60 -12.03
N HIS A 356 7.89 -0.96 -12.49
CA HIS A 356 8.17 -1.29 -13.89
C HIS A 356 8.26 -2.80 -14.12
N GLY A 357 7.80 -3.58 -13.16
CA GLY A 357 7.78 -5.04 -13.20
C GLY A 357 6.37 -5.58 -13.04
N ILE A 358 6.22 -6.61 -12.22
CA ILE A 358 4.91 -7.21 -11.90
C ILE A 358 4.43 -6.74 -10.53
N ARG A 359 3.16 -6.99 -10.24
CA ARG A 359 2.54 -6.74 -8.94
C ARG A 359 2.03 -8.07 -8.42
N ILE A 360 2.68 -8.60 -7.39
CA ILE A 360 2.32 -9.94 -6.91
C ILE A 360 1.06 -9.87 -6.05
N GLU A 361 0.08 -10.69 -6.40
CA GLU A 361 -1.18 -10.82 -5.66
C GLU A 361 -0.97 -11.60 -4.36
N PRO A 362 -1.87 -11.46 -3.38
CA PRO A 362 -1.84 -12.25 -2.15
C PRO A 362 -1.79 -13.75 -2.45
N PRO A 363 -1.20 -14.55 -1.54
CA PRO A 363 -1.14 -15.99 -1.76
C PRO A 363 -2.55 -16.59 -1.64
N ASP A 364 -2.74 -17.77 -2.23
CA ASP A 364 -3.93 -18.58 -1.98
C ASP A 364 -4.11 -18.86 -0.48
N ASN A 365 -5.36 -19.09 -0.07
CA ASN A 365 -5.66 -19.40 1.33
C ASN A 365 -4.81 -20.58 1.83
N GLY A 366 -4.15 -20.38 2.97
CA GLY A 366 -3.29 -21.40 3.57
C GLY A 366 -1.92 -21.56 2.91
N HIS A 367 -1.50 -20.60 2.07
CA HIS A 367 -0.15 -20.49 1.51
C HIS A 367 0.58 -19.24 2.04
N LEU A 368 1.91 -19.30 2.02
CA LEU A 368 2.76 -18.17 2.36
C LEU A 368 2.92 -17.20 1.19
N TYR A 369 2.90 -15.90 1.49
CA TYR A 369 3.30 -14.88 0.53
C TYR A 369 4.79 -15.01 0.21
N TYR A 370 5.20 -14.72 -1.02
CA TYR A 370 6.59 -14.96 -1.47
C TYR A 370 7.63 -14.25 -0.59
N ARG A 371 7.30 -13.06 -0.03
CA ARG A 371 8.19 -12.31 0.87
C ARG A 371 8.52 -13.04 2.18
N ALA A 372 7.76 -14.08 2.53
CA ALA A 372 8.12 -14.96 3.64
C ALA A 372 9.51 -15.59 3.43
N PHE A 373 9.90 -15.86 2.18
CA PHE A 373 11.20 -16.44 1.81
C PHE A 373 12.28 -15.41 1.49
N THR A 374 11.98 -14.11 1.64
CA THR A 374 12.95 -13.03 1.52
C THR A 374 13.00 -12.18 2.81
N PRO A 375 13.18 -12.81 3.99
CA PRO A 375 13.24 -12.07 5.24
C PRO A 375 14.53 -11.24 5.34
N ASN A 376 14.56 -10.32 6.30
CA ASN A 376 15.78 -9.57 6.60
C ASN A 376 16.83 -10.50 7.22
N GLU A 377 17.92 -10.78 6.49
CA GLU A 377 19.00 -11.68 6.90
C GLU A 377 19.65 -11.31 8.25
N LYS A 378 19.67 -10.03 8.64
CA LYS A 378 20.17 -9.61 9.96
C LYS A 378 19.36 -10.22 11.10
N MET A 379 18.08 -10.48 10.87
CA MET A 379 17.19 -11.06 11.86
C MET A 379 17.44 -12.57 12.07
N ARG A 380 18.36 -13.22 11.33
CA ARG A 380 18.82 -14.56 11.69
C ARG A 380 19.55 -14.56 13.03
N ASN A 381 20.39 -13.57 13.26
CA ASN A 381 21.13 -13.44 14.51
C ASN A 381 20.18 -12.99 15.62
N ARG A 382 20.01 -13.81 16.65
CA ARG A 382 19.13 -13.52 17.79
C ARG A 382 19.49 -12.20 18.48
N ALA A 383 20.78 -11.84 18.54
CA ALA A 383 21.24 -10.62 19.21
C ALA A 383 20.87 -9.33 18.45
N ASP A 384 20.67 -9.40 17.13
CA ASP A 384 20.34 -8.24 16.31
C ASP A 384 18.83 -7.94 16.28
N ARG A 385 18.01 -8.78 16.95
CA ARG A 385 16.55 -8.65 16.93
C ARG A 385 16.07 -7.76 18.06
N PHE A 386 15.16 -6.85 17.72
CA PHE A 386 14.42 -6.07 18.70
C PHE A 386 13.48 -6.92 19.57
N ALA A 387 12.91 -7.97 18.99
CA ALA A 387 12.01 -8.91 19.65
C ALA A 387 12.42 -10.36 19.35
N GLN A 388 11.95 -11.31 20.15
CA GLN A 388 12.29 -12.73 20.00
C GLN A 388 11.06 -13.56 19.61
N PRO A 389 10.67 -13.58 18.31
CA PRO A 389 9.67 -14.52 17.81
C PRO A 389 10.02 -15.97 18.14
N LEU A 390 9.01 -16.84 18.17
CA LEU A 390 9.24 -18.27 18.24
C LEU A 390 9.98 -18.73 16.97
N GLU A 391 10.90 -19.66 17.13
CA GLU A 391 11.62 -20.27 16.00
C GLU A 391 11.10 -21.69 15.77
N LEU A 392 10.88 -22.06 14.51
CA LEU A 392 10.56 -23.43 14.12
C LEU A 392 11.69 -23.96 13.23
N GLY A 393 12.57 -24.79 13.78
CA GLY A 393 13.56 -25.51 13.01
C GLY A 393 12.92 -26.71 12.33
N ILE A 394 13.07 -26.84 11.00
CA ILE A 394 12.60 -28.01 10.23
C ILE A 394 13.79 -28.62 9.49
N SER A 395 13.99 -29.92 9.66
CA SER A 395 15.12 -30.65 9.10
C SER A 395 14.68 -32.01 8.56
N ILE A 396 15.50 -32.60 7.67
CA ILE A 396 15.31 -33.98 7.21
C ILE A 396 16.36 -34.87 7.88
N THR A 397 15.89 -35.98 8.45
CA THR A 397 16.75 -37.04 8.98
C THR A 397 16.42 -38.37 8.30
N ASN A 398 17.18 -39.43 8.60
CA ASN A 398 16.88 -40.78 8.12
C ASN A 398 15.49 -41.29 8.57
N ALA A 399 14.94 -40.74 9.65
CA ALA A 399 13.61 -41.06 10.17
C ALA A 399 12.48 -40.23 9.54
N GLY A 400 12.81 -39.33 8.61
CA GLY A 400 11.86 -38.39 8.00
C GLY A 400 12.06 -36.94 8.45
N VAL A 401 11.01 -36.14 8.30
CA VAL A 401 11.00 -34.73 8.71
C VAL A 401 10.97 -34.65 10.24
N VAL A 402 11.85 -33.83 10.80
CA VAL A 402 11.91 -33.53 12.23
C VAL A 402 11.74 -32.03 12.40
N ALA A 403 10.94 -31.61 13.39
CA ALA A 403 10.75 -30.22 13.72
C ALA A 403 10.93 -29.94 15.22
N VAL A 404 11.52 -28.77 15.51
CA VAL A 404 11.80 -28.29 16.87
C VAL A 404 11.31 -26.85 16.97
N LEU A 405 10.43 -26.60 17.94
CA LEU A 405 9.99 -25.26 18.30
C LEU A 405 10.91 -24.73 19.39
N THR A 406 11.48 -23.54 19.20
CA THR A 406 12.37 -22.89 20.16
C THR A 406 11.73 -21.61 20.67
N LYS A 407 11.63 -21.50 22.00
CA LYS A 407 11.27 -20.25 22.68
C LYS A 407 12.55 -19.57 23.16
N ILE A 408 12.71 -18.30 22.84
CA ILE A 408 13.85 -17.50 23.31
C ILE A 408 13.36 -16.54 24.38
N GLN A 409 13.95 -16.64 25.57
CA GLN A 409 13.69 -15.77 26.71
C GLN A 409 14.79 -14.72 26.83
N GLN A 410 14.38 -13.46 27.07
CA GLN A 410 15.31 -12.38 27.41
C GLN A 410 15.44 -12.28 28.93
N VAL A 411 16.63 -12.55 29.45
CA VAL A 411 16.96 -12.46 30.87
C VAL A 411 17.71 -11.16 31.12
N TRP A 412 17.00 -10.17 31.65
CA TRP A 412 17.55 -8.84 31.93
C TRP A 412 18.30 -8.82 33.27
N LYS A 413 19.57 -8.39 33.24
CA LYS A 413 20.40 -8.21 34.43
C LYS A 413 20.59 -6.72 34.73
N SER A 414 20.64 -6.35 36.01
CA SER A 414 20.65 -4.95 36.46
C SER A 414 21.84 -4.10 35.97
N ASN A 415 22.91 -4.75 35.49
CA ASN A 415 24.19 -4.10 35.13
C ASN A 415 24.55 -4.25 33.64
N THR A 416 23.64 -4.73 32.79
CA THR A 416 23.88 -4.85 31.35
C THR A 416 22.87 -4.05 30.54
N VAL A 417 23.30 -3.53 29.40
CA VAL A 417 22.43 -2.83 28.44
C VAL A 417 21.63 -3.84 27.61
N ASP A 418 22.20 -5.02 27.37
CA ASP A 418 21.59 -6.09 26.60
C ASP A 418 21.18 -7.27 27.51
N PRO A 419 20.07 -7.97 27.18
CA PRO A 419 19.65 -9.16 27.92
C PRO A 419 20.46 -10.39 27.52
N ASP A 420 20.61 -11.33 28.44
CA ASP A 420 21.06 -12.67 28.08
C ASP A 420 19.92 -13.42 27.38
N LEU A 421 20.23 -14.13 26.31
CA LEU A 421 19.25 -14.91 25.56
C LEU A 421 19.32 -16.39 25.97
N LYS A 422 18.23 -16.91 26.54
CA LYS A 422 18.08 -18.33 26.85
C LYS A 422 17.12 -18.98 25.87
N ALA A 423 17.54 -20.06 25.22
CA ALA A 423 16.70 -20.85 24.32
C ALA A 423 16.20 -22.11 25.04
N ASP A 424 14.89 -22.34 24.97
CA ASP A 424 14.25 -23.58 25.39
C ASP A 424 13.66 -24.27 24.16
N ASP A 425 14.10 -25.51 23.90
CA ASP A 425 13.73 -26.28 22.71
C ASP A 425 12.65 -27.32 23.04
N TYR A 426 11.68 -27.45 22.15
CA TYR A 426 10.55 -28.36 22.27
C TYR A 426 10.43 -29.18 20.97
N PRO A 427 10.71 -30.49 20.99
CA PRO A 427 10.43 -31.36 19.86
C PRO A 427 8.94 -31.33 19.52
N VAL A 428 8.62 -31.13 18.25
CA VAL A 428 7.25 -31.07 17.71
C VAL A 428 7.22 -31.89 16.42
N ASN A 429 7.16 -33.20 16.56
CA ASN A 429 7.32 -34.12 15.43
C ASN A 429 6.11 -34.12 14.48
N THR A 430 4.95 -33.61 14.92
CA THR A 430 3.76 -33.49 14.08
C THR A 430 3.17 -32.06 14.09
N PRO A 431 2.38 -31.68 13.06
CA PRO A 431 1.64 -30.42 13.07
C PRO A 431 0.72 -30.24 14.28
N GLU A 432 0.11 -31.33 14.77
CA GLU A 432 -0.77 -31.32 15.94
C GLU A 432 0.02 -31.04 17.23
N GLU A 433 1.21 -31.63 17.35
CA GLU A 433 2.12 -31.36 18.47
C GLU A 433 2.56 -29.90 18.48
N LEU A 434 2.87 -29.33 17.31
CA LEU A 434 3.19 -27.91 17.17
C LEU A 434 2.03 -27.02 17.65
N GLN A 435 0.81 -27.25 17.16
CA GLN A 435 -0.35 -26.46 17.61
C GLN A 435 -0.57 -26.54 19.12
N LYS A 436 -0.50 -27.76 19.67
CA LYS A 436 -0.67 -27.98 21.11
C LYS A 436 0.41 -27.22 21.88
N LYS A 437 1.66 -27.31 21.46
CA LYS A 437 2.79 -26.65 22.12
C LYS A 437 2.70 -25.12 22.04
N LEU A 438 2.27 -24.56 20.90
CA LEU A 438 2.05 -23.12 20.75
C LEU A 438 0.98 -22.60 21.73
N LYS A 439 -0.11 -23.35 21.91
CA LYS A 439 -1.16 -23.03 22.90
C LYS A 439 -0.65 -23.10 24.34
N GLU A 440 0.16 -24.11 24.66
CA GLU A 440 0.75 -24.28 25.99
C GLU A 440 1.77 -23.17 26.33
N ILE A 441 2.61 -22.80 25.36
CA ILE A 441 3.67 -21.82 25.57
C ILE A 441 3.10 -20.41 25.71
N GLY A 442 2.10 -20.06 24.89
CA GLY A 442 1.57 -18.70 24.76
C GLY A 442 2.60 -17.71 24.21
N THR A 443 2.16 -16.71 23.47
CA THR A 443 3.05 -15.64 22.99
C THR A 443 2.28 -14.38 22.67
N ASP A 444 2.86 -13.24 23.03
CA ASP A 444 2.33 -11.91 22.68
C ASP A 444 2.80 -11.47 21.29
N ILE A 445 3.73 -12.21 20.68
CA ILE A 445 4.28 -11.95 19.35
C ILE A 445 3.72 -12.98 18.37
N PRO A 446 2.77 -12.61 17.49
CA PRO A 446 2.15 -13.51 16.52
C PRO A 446 3.04 -13.67 15.27
N VAL A 447 4.32 -14.01 15.49
CA VAL A 447 5.35 -14.18 14.44
C VAL A 447 6.10 -15.50 14.67
N ILE A 448 6.35 -16.25 13.60
CA ILE A 448 7.23 -17.44 13.64
C ILE A 448 8.36 -17.29 12.62
N PHE A 449 9.59 -17.53 13.07
CA PHE A 449 10.75 -17.67 12.20
C PHE A 449 11.00 -19.15 11.92
N VAL A 450 10.81 -19.58 10.69
CA VAL A 450 11.07 -20.95 10.25
C VAL A 450 12.51 -21.05 9.78
N PHE A 451 13.29 -21.96 10.34
CA PHE A 451 14.64 -22.29 9.88
C PHE A 451 14.61 -23.67 9.23
N ALA A 452 14.54 -23.71 7.90
CA ALA A 452 14.38 -24.94 7.14
C ALA A 452 15.71 -25.38 6.50
N ASP A 453 16.01 -26.68 6.55
CA ASP A 453 17.12 -27.22 5.77
C ASP A 453 16.84 -27.08 4.26
N PRO A 454 17.86 -26.87 3.41
CA PRO A 454 17.70 -26.63 1.97
C PRO A 454 16.84 -27.66 1.22
N CYS A 455 16.87 -28.92 1.65
CA CYS A 455 16.18 -30.04 1.00
C CYS A 455 14.75 -30.26 1.51
N VAL A 456 14.32 -29.59 2.59
CA VAL A 456 12.92 -29.64 3.05
C VAL A 456 12.03 -29.08 1.95
N THR A 457 10.95 -29.76 1.62
CA THR A 457 10.02 -29.29 0.59
C THR A 457 9.06 -28.22 1.13
N TYR A 458 8.54 -27.37 0.24
CA TYR A 458 7.55 -26.36 0.55
C TYR A 458 6.32 -26.98 1.20
N GLY A 459 5.84 -28.11 0.69
CA GLY A 459 4.71 -28.86 1.25
C GLY A 459 4.97 -29.34 2.67
N GLN A 460 6.19 -29.78 2.98
CA GLN A 460 6.60 -30.15 4.35
C GLN A 460 6.68 -28.94 5.28
N ILE A 461 7.11 -27.77 4.82
CA ILE A 461 7.01 -26.53 5.62
C ILE A 461 5.53 -26.22 5.87
N MET A 462 4.73 -26.23 4.81
CA MET A 462 3.31 -25.87 4.88
C MET A 462 2.49 -26.83 5.73
N SER A 463 2.85 -28.11 5.87
CA SER A 463 2.15 -29.03 6.76
C SER A 463 2.20 -28.60 8.23
N TYR A 464 3.31 -27.98 8.66
CA TYR A 464 3.41 -27.41 10.01
C TYR A 464 2.81 -26.00 10.12
N ILE A 465 2.96 -25.18 9.07
CA ILE A 465 2.59 -23.77 9.12
C ILE A 465 1.10 -23.52 8.86
N ARG A 466 0.51 -24.20 7.88
CA ARG A 466 -0.90 -23.96 7.48
C ARG A 466 -1.88 -24.01 8.65
N PRO A 467 -1.78 -24.95 9.60
CA PRO A 467 -2.72 -25.02 10.72
C PRO A 467 -2.58 -23.90 11.75
N VAL A 468 -1.50 -23.12 11.73
CA VAL A 468 -1.22 -22.06 12.70
C VAL A 468 -1.29 -20.66 12.10
N LEU A 469 -1.46 -20.53 10.78
CA LEU A 469 -1.45 -19.25 10.06
C LEU A 469 -2.48 -18.23 10.56
N GLU A 470 -3.64 -18.67 11.04
CA GLU A 470 -4.67 -17.76 11.57
C GLU A 470 -4.18 -17.07 12.87
N SER A 471 -3.50 -17.81 13.74
CA SER A 471 -2.93 -17.28 14.98
C SER A 471 -1.56 -16.62 14.78
N PHE A 472 -0.84 -17.02 13.73
CA PHE A 472 0.51 -16.56 13.38
C PHE A 472 0.56 -16.11 11.91
N PRO A 473 -0.05 -14.96 11.57
CA PRO A 473 -0.16 -14.51 10.18
C PRO A 473 1.19 -14.05 9.59
N MET A 474 2.19 -13.76 10.42
CA MET A 474 3.52 -13.35 9.97
C MET A 474 4.53 -14.49 10.12
N ILE A 475 4.92 -15.07 8.98
CA ILE A 475 5.89 -16.17 8.91
C ILE A 475 7.08 -15.71 8.06
N HIS A 476 8.29 -15.95 8.57
CA HIS A 476 9.53 -15.72 7.84
C HIS A 476 10.31 -17.02 7.74
N VAL A 477 10.71 -17.40 6.53
CA VAL A 477 11.44 -18.64 6.25
C VAL A 477 12.88 -18.30 5.90
N TYR A 478 13.78 -18.82 6.72
CA TYR A 478 15.22 -18.76 6.57
C TYR A 478 15.72 -20.15 6.14
N VAL A 479 16.23 -20.26 4.92
CA VAL A 479 16.91 -21.48 4.47
C VAL A 479 18.30 -21.52 5.09
N LYS A 480 18.66 -22.61 5.77
CA LYS A 480 19.93 -22.75 6.52
C LYS A 480 21.16 -22.84 5.63
#